data_AF-A0A370UC38-F1
#
_entry.id   AF-A0A370UC38-F1
#
_cell.length_a   1.000
_cell.length_b   1.000
_cell.length_c   1.000
_cell.angle_alpha   90.00
_cell.angle_beta   90.00
_cell.angle_gamma   90.00
#
_symmetry.space_group_name_H-M   'P 1'
#
loop_
_entity.id
_entity.type
_entity.pdbx_description
1 polymer ?
#
loop_
_entity_poly.entity_id
_entity_poly.type
_entity_poly.pdbx_seq_one_letter_code
_entity_poly.pdbx_strand_id
1 'polypeptide(L)'
;MPKYTVLTREHLIRAESDEETIERFKRCGYQSVAEYETTTAGGALGQYREEHASELNTTPPKMSPRMRKALWFGGVGVVLWASYLIFGLLPLAFVNE
;
A
#
# COMPACT_ATOMS: atom_id res chain seq x y z
N MET A 1 0.42 25.85 23.07
CA MET A 1 0.92 25.41 21.74
C MET A 1 -0.28 24.88 20.95
N PRO A 2 -0.38 25.09 19.64
CA PRO A 2 -1.51 24.55 18.88
C PRO A 2 -1.48 23.01 18.90
N LYS A 3 -2.66 22.40 18.99
CA LYS A 3 -2.83 20.95 18.94
C LYS A 3 -3.25 20.55 17.53
N TYR A 4 -2.58 19.55 16.97
CA TYR A 4 -2.90 18.99 15.67
C TYR A 4 -3.31 17.52 15.82
N THR A 5 -4.48 17.19 15.28
CA THR A 5 -4.98 15.82 15.23
C THR A 5 -4.52 15.17 13.94
N VAL A 6 -3.83 14.04 14.05
CA VAL A 6 -3.43 13.20 12.91
C VAL A 6 -4.57 12.26 12.56
N LEU A 7 -4.98 12.34 11.30
CA LEU A 7 -6.05 11.61 10.66
C LEU A 7 -5.46 10.65 9.62
N THR A 8 -5.88 9.38 9.65
CA THR A 8 -5.44 8.37 8.70
C THR A 8 -6.60 7.74 7.95
N ARG A 9 -6.37 7.42 6.68
CA ARG A 9 -7.28 6.64 5.84
C ARG A 9 -6.46 5.77 4.91
N GLU A 10 -6.44 4.46 5.19
CA GLU A 10 -5.63 3.49 4.45
C GLU A 10 -4.15 3.91 4.38
N HIS A 11 -3.72 4.49 3.26
CA HIS A 11 -2.36 4.94 2.97
C HIS A 11 -2.21 6.47 3.04
N LEU A 12 -3.30 7.20 3.27
CA LEU A 12 -3.32 8.66 3.37
C LEU A 12 -3.22 9.06 4.84
N ILE A 13 -2.32 10.01 5.14
CA ILE A 13 -2.11 10.56 6.47
C ILE A 13 -2.14 12.08 6.35
N ARG A 14 -2.92 12.74 7.21
CA ARG A 14 -3.07 14.20 7.25
C ARG A 14 -3.10 14.65 8.71
N ALA A 15 -2.61 15.85 8.98
CA ALA A 15 -2.76 16.50 10.28
C ALA A 15 -3.59 17.77 10.11
N GLU A 16 -4.54 18.00 11.01
CA GLU A 16 -5.44 19.16 10.98
C GLU A 16 -5.66 19.66 12.41
N SER A 17 -5.82 20.98 12.59
CA SER A 17 -6.13 21.60 13.88
C SER A 17 -7.57 22.11 13.98
N ASP A 18 -8.27 22.25 12.86
CA ASP A 18 -9.65 22.75 12.81
C ASP A 18 -10.67 21.63 13.03
N GLU A 19 -11.54 21.81 14.02
CA GLU A 19 -12.50 20.79 14.48
C GLU A 19 -13.57 20.48 13.42
N GLU A 20 -14.07 21.50 12.71
CA GLU A 20 -15.06 21.32 11.63
C GLU A 20 -14.47 20.49 10.49
N THR A 21 -13.22 20.79 10.12
CA THR A 21 -12.49 20.05 9.10
C THR A 21 -12.19 18.61 9.53
N ILE A 22 -11.84 18.38 10.80
CA ILE A 22 -11.65 17.04 11.38
C ILE A 22 -12.93 16.21 11.28
N GLU A 23 -14.08 16.77 11.68
CA GLU A 23 -15.36 16.07 11.56
C GLU A 23 -15.70 15.73 10.10
N ARG A 24 -15.44 16.65 9.19
CA ARG A 24 -15.65 16.41 7.76
C ARG A 24 -14.80 15.26 7.25
N PHE A 25 -13.53 15.18 7.67
CA PHE A 25 -12.67 14.05 7.31
C PHE A 25 -13.14 12.74 7.94
N LYS A 26 -13.63 12.76 9.19
CA LYS A 26 -14.24 11.58 9.82
C LYS A 26 -15.42 11.05 9.02
N ARG A 27 -16.30 11.92 8.52
CA ARG A 27 -17.42 11.54 7.62
C ARG A 27 -16.93 10.95 6.29
N CYS A 28 -15.79 11.40 5.78
CA CYS A 28 -15.14 10.86 4.59
C CYS A 28 -14.37 9.54 4.83
N GLY A 29 -14.43 8.99 6.04
CA GLY A 29 -13.79 7.71 6.41
C GLY A 29 -12.36 7.83 6.92
N TYR A 30 -11.90 9.02 7.33
CA TYR A 30 -10.65 9.17 8.07
C TYR A 30 -10.87 8.82 9.56
N GLN A 31 -9.85 8.24 10.20
CA GLN A 31 -9.84 7.95 11.62
C GLN A 31 -8.80 8.82 12.33
N SER A 32 -9.14 9.38 13.50
CA SER A 32 -8.19 10.09 14.34
C SER A 32 -7.33 9.08 15.09
N VAL A 33 -6.02 9.17 14.92
CA VAL A 33 -5.08 8.20 15.51
C VAL A 33 -4.33 8.79 16.69
N ALA A 34 -3.88 10.04 16.58
CA ALA A 34 -3.08 10.68 17.61
C ALA A 34 -3.22 12.21 17.56
N GLU A 35 -2.90 12.86 18.67
CA GLU A 35 -2.83 14.32 18.79
C GLU A 35 -1.42 14.71 19.19
N TYR A 36 -0.84 15.66 18.46
CA TYR A 36 0.51 16.16 18.72
C TYR A 36 0.46 17.67 18.95
N GLU A 37 1.23 18.12 19.94
CA GLU A 37 1.45 19.54 20.21
C GLU A 37 2.63 20.04 19.38
N THR A 38 2.32 20.63 18.22
CA THR A 38 3.34 21.14 17.29
C THR A 38 2.93 22.52 16.79
N THR A 39 3.89 23.29 16.28
CA THR A 39 3.60 24.60 15.66
C THR A 39 3.05 24.46 14.24
N THR A 40 3.28 23.32 13.58
CA THR A 40 2.87 23.07 12.19
C THR A 40 2.29 21.68 12.01
N ALA A 41 1.35 21.54 11.07
CA ALA A 41 0.81 20.25 10.65
C ALA A 41 1.90 19.28 10.16
N GLY A 42 2.94 19.80 9.49
CA GLY A 42 4.10 19.01 9.06
C GLY A 42 4.89 18.41 10.23
N GLY A 43 5.02 19.14 11.33
CA GLY A 43 5.67 18.63 12.55
C GLY A 43 4.91 17.46 13.17
N ALA A 44 3.57 17.54 13.22
CA ALA A 44 2.73 16.46 13.74
C ALA A 44 2.80 15.20 12.87
N LEU A 45 2.83 15.38 11.54
CA LEU A 45 3.04 14.28 10.59
C LEU A 45 4.42 13.64 10.71
N GLY A 46 5.46 14.44 10.95
CA GLY A 46 6.82 13.97 11.17
C GLY A 46 6.91 13.07 12.40
N GLN A 47 6.41 13.56 13.54
CA GLN A 47 6.39 12.78 14.79
C GLN A 47 5.59 11.48 14.65
N TYR A 48 4.41 11.55 14.04
CA TYR A 48 3.60 10.36 13.78
C TYR A 48 4.33 9.33 12.91
N ARG A 49 5.01 9.77 11.85
CA ARG A 49 5.76 8.90 10.94
C ARG A 49 7.01 8.31 11.58
N GLU A 50 7.69 9.05 12.45
CA GLU A 50 8.85 8.54 13.19
C GLU A 50 8.42 7.48 14.20
N GLU A 51 7.33 7.71 14.92
CA GLU A 51 6.79 6.78 15.92
C GLU A 51 6.22 5.50 15.29
N HIS A 52 5.55 5.62 14.15
CA HIS A 52 4.87 4.51 13.47
C HIS A 52 5.59 4.06 12.18
N ALA A 53 6.89 4.38 12.05
CA ALA A 53 7.69 4.09 10.86
C ALA A 53 7.72 2.59 10.51
N SER A 54 7.70 1.73 11.53
CA SER A 54 7.68 0.28 11.37
C SER A 54 6.34 -0.22 10.79
N GLU A 55 5.21 0.36 11.16
CA GLU A 55 3.89 -0.02 10.64
C GLU A 55 3.62 0.54 9.24
N LEU A 56 3.99 1.80 8.97
CA LEU A 56 3.80 2.41 7.65
C LEU A 56 4.57 1.67 6.54
N ASN A 57 5.76 1.16 6.85
CA ASN A 57 6.59 0.45 5.88
C ASN A 57 6.15 -1.01 5.67
N THR A 58 5.39 -1.58 6.61
CA THR A 58 5.04 -3.01 6.59
C THR A 58 3.65 -3.29 6.07
N THR A 59 2.79 -2.29 5.87
CA THR A 59 1.52 -2.49 5.17
C THR A 59 1.75 -2.49 3.66
N PRO A 60 1.83 -3.65 2.98
CA PRO A 60 1.89 -3.66 1.52
C PRO A 60 0.61 -3.00 0.98
N PRO A 61 0.70 -2.27 -0.15
CA PRO A 61 -0.48 -1.70 -0.78
C PRO A 61 -1.49 -2.83 -1.00
N LYS A 62 -2.73 -2.64 -0.52
CA LYS A 62 -3.79 -3.63 -0.69
C LYS A 62 -3.96 -3.90 -2.19
N MET A 63 -3.44 -5.05 -2.63
CA MET A 63 -3.48 -5.42 -4.04
C MET A 63 -4.94 -5.55 -4.45
N SER A 64 -5.35 -4.82 -5.48
CA SER A 64 -6.74 -4.88 -5.93
C SER A 64 -7.10 -6.32 -6.36
N PRO A 65 -8.35 -6.76 -6.18
CA PRO A 65 -8.76 -8.11 -6.56
C PRO A 65 -8.49 -8.43 -8.04
N ARG A 66 -8.56 -7.42 -8.92
CA ARG A 66 -8.23 -7.53 -10.35
C ARG A 66 -6.74 -7.79 -10.56
N MET A 67 -5.88 -7.08 -9.85
CA MET A 67 -4.43 -7.22 -9.97
C MET A 67 -3.94 -8.57 -9.43
N ARG A 68 -4.56 -9.06 -8.34
CA ARG A 68 -4.31 -10.42 -7.83
C ARG A 68 -4.68 -11.50 -8.85
N LYS A 69 -5.81 -11.35 -9.55
CA LYS A 69 -6.22 -12.25 -10.63
C LYS A 69 -5.24 -12.19 -11.81
N ALA A 70 -4.84 -10.99 -12.24
CA ALA A 70 -3.90 -10.81 -13.33
C ALA A 70 -2.53 -11.47 -13.04
N LEU A 71 -2.03 -11.34 -11.82
CA LEU A 71 -0.79 -12.00 -11.39
C LEU A 71 -0.89 -13.52 -11.48
N TRP A 72 -2.03 -14.09 -11.05
CA TRP A 72 -2.27 -15.52 -11.09
C TRP A 72 -2.34 -16.07 -12.52
N PHE A 73 -3.16 -15.45 -13.38
CA PHE A 73 -3.30 -15.89 -14.77
C PHE A 73 -2.02 -15.68 -15.57
N GLY A 74 -1.33 -14.55 -15.36
CA GLY A 74 -0.02 -14.28 -15.98
C GLY A 74 1.03 -15.31 -15.56
N GLY A 75 1.13 -15.61 -14.27
CA GLY A 75 2.06 -16.62 -13.76
C GLY A 75 1.81 -18.01 -14.35
N VAL A 76 0.55 -18.46 -14.40
CA VAL A 76 0.19 -19.76 -14.99
C VAL A 76 0.55 -19.81 -16.47
N GLY A 77 0.27 -18.74 -17.22
CA GLY A 77 0.61 -18.67 -18.65
C GLY A 77 2.11 -18.81 -18.91
N VAL A 78 2.95 -18.14 -18.11
CA VAL A 78 4.42 -18.23 -18.23
C VAL A 78 4.92 -19.63 -17.93
N VAL A 79 4.41 -20.28 -16.88
CA VAL A 79 4.80 -21.66 -16.52
C VAL A 79 4.42 -22.64 -17.62
N LEU A 80 3.21 -22.54 -18.16
CA LEU A 80 2.76 -23.39 -19.27
C LEU A 80 3.62 -23.18 -20.52
N TRP A 81 3.91 -21.93 -20.89
CA TRP A 81 4.76 -21.64 -22.04
C TRP A 81 6.19 -22.18 -21.85
N ALA A 82 6.80 -21.95 -20.68
CA ALA A 82 8.13 -22.48 -20.37
C ALA A 82 8.15 -24.02 -20.38
N SER A 83 7.11 -24.67 -19.84
CA SER A 83 6.98 -26.12 -19.86
C SER A 83 6.88 -26.67 -21.29
N TYR A 84 6.17 -25.98 -22.17
CA TYR A 84 6.08 -26.36 -23.58
C TYR A 84 7.43 -26.24 -24.30
N LEU A 85 8.21 -25.20 -24.03
CA LEU A 85 9.55 -25.07 -24.60
C LEU A 85 10.48 -26.20 -24.13
N ILE A 86 10.47 -26.51 -22.83
CA ILE A 86 11.39 -27.50 -22.23
C ILE A 86 11.01 -28.92 -22.62
N PHE A 87 9.72 -29.28 -22.60
CA PHE A 87 9.29 -30.66 -22.83
C PHE A 87 8.77 -30.91 -24.24
N GLY A 88 8.36 -29.87 -24.97
CA GLY A 88 7.90 -29.99 -26.35
C GLY A 88 9.02 -29.77 -27.36
N LEU A 89 9.71 -28.63 -27.27
CA LEU A 89 10.69 -28.23 -28.28
C LEU A 89 12.09 -28.77 -28.02
N LEU A 90 12.52 -28.83 -26.76
CA LEU A 90 13.87 -29.34 -26.41
C LEU A 90 14.09 -30.78 -26.90
N PRO A 91 13.16 -31.74 -26.71
CA PRO A 91 13.36 -33.11 -27.19
C PRO A 91 13.39 -33.21 -28.72
N LEU A 92 12.63 -32.37 -29.42
CA LEU A 92 12.63 -32.32 -30.89
C LEU A 92 13.96 -31.83 -31.48
N ALA A 93 14.73 -31.05 -30.71
CA ALA A 93 16.06 -30.61 -31.12
C ALA A 93 17.10 -31.74 -31.03
N PHE A 94 16.96 -32.66 -30.08
CA PHE A 94 17.88 -33.78 -29.87
C PHE A 94 17.48 -35.09 -30.58
N VAL A 95 16.27 -35.14 -31.18
CA VAL A 95 15.77 -36.32 -31.92
C VAL A 95 16.20 -36.31 -33.40
N ASN A 96 16.65 -35.16 -33.93
CA ASN A 96 17.07 -35.01 -35.33
C ASN A 96 18.60 -35.04 -35.54
N GLU A 97 19.36 -35.50 -34.55
CA GLU A 97 20.82 -35.70 -34.59
C GLU A 97 21.14 -37.20 -34.50
#